data_AF-G6XI73-F1
#
_entry.id   AF-G6XI73-F1
#
_cell.length_a   1.000
_cell.length_b   1.000
_cell.length_c   1.000
_cell.angle_alpha   90.00
_cell.angle_beta   90.00
_cell.angle_gamma   90.00
#
_symmetry.space_group_name_H-M   'P 1'
#
loop_
_entity.id
_entity.type
_entity.pdbx_description
1 polymer ?
#
loop_
_entity_poly.entity_id
_entity_poly.type
_entity_poly.pdbx_seq_one_letter_code
_entity_poly.pdbx_strand_id
1 'polypeptide(L)'
;MKKPLAVVTMVYNEPALLPAWCRHYGAQVGAESCYVIDHGSSDGTTRNCGAVNVRRIPRSPQDDERRTRSVGHFCESLLEWYESVIYVDVDEFLLADPALFPSLTEFACATQAPVITATGFDVVHVLEQEEAFDYSRLISFSEPICAFPAPCVNPC
;
A
#
# COMPACT_ATOMS: atom_id res chain seq x y z
N MET A 1 -14.77 5.18 -19.26
CA MET A 1 -15.26 4.80 -17.91
C MET A 1 -14.03 4.60 -17.05
N LYS A 2 -13.95 5.28 -15.90
CA LYS A 2 -12.79 5.14 -15.01
C LYS A 2 -12.86 3.79 -14.28
N LYS A 3 -11.72 3.23 -13.93
CA LYS A 3 -11.64 2.08 -13.02
C LYS A 3 -11.96 2.56 -11.59
N PRO A 4 -12.44 1.70 -10.68
CA PRO A 4 -12.88 2.14 -9.36
C PRO A 4 -11.73 2.63 -8.48
N LEU A 5 -10.61 1.90 -8.43
CA LEU A 5 -9.58 2.13 -7.43
C LEU A 5 -8.18 1.79 -7.97
N ALA A 6 -7.21 2.65 -7.68
CA ALA A 6 -5.78 2.36 -7.81
C ALA A 6 -5.08 2.43 -6.45
N VAL A 7 -3.96 1.72 -6.31
CA VAL A 7 -3.13 1.76 -5.10
C VAL A 7 -1.68 2.07 -5.48
N VAL A 8 -1.09 3.02 -4.78
CA VAL A 8 0.26 3.54 -5.00
C VAL A 8 1.10 3.33 -3.74
N THR A 9 2.33 2.87 -3.93
CA THR A 9 3.37 2.90 -2.89
C THR A 9 4.67 3.43 -3.47
N MET A 10 5.59 3.87 -2.61
CA MET A 10 6.96 4.23 -2.98
C MET A 10 7.95 3.35 -2.22
N VAL A 11 8.96 2.81 -2.90
CA VAL A 11 9.90 1.84 -2.32
C VAL A 11 11.35 2.21 -2.59
N TYR A 12 12.23 1.77 -1.69
CA TYR A 12 13.67 1.72 -1.90
C TYR A 12 14.27 0.48 -1.22
N ASN A 13 14.72 -0.48 -2.03
CA ASN A 13 15.32 -1.74 -1.56
C ASN A 13 14.46 -2.54 -0.55
N GLU A 14 13.25 -2.94 -0.97
CA GLU A 14 12.25 -3.60 -0.11
C GLU A 14 11.96 -5.06 -0.50
N PRO A 15 12.93 -5.98 -0.41
CA PRO A 15 12.80 -7.33 -0.97
C PRO A 15 11.81 -8.22 -0.21
N ALA A 16 11.54 -7.91 1.07
CA ALA A 16 10.63 -8.68 1.91
C ALA A 16 9.18 -8.17 1.81
N LEU A 17 8.99 -6.86 1.87
CA LEU A 17 7.67 -6.24 1.99
C LEU A 17 7.00 -6.02 0.64
N LEU A 18 7.74 -5.64 -0.41
CA LEU A 18 7.15 -5.38 -1.72
C LEU A 18 6.38 -6.60 -2.28
N PRO A 19 6.88 -7.84 -2.20
CA PRO A 19 6.10 -9.01 -2.63
C PRO A 19 4.81 -9.22 -1.82
N ALA A 20 4.82 -8.92 -0.51
CA ALA A 20 3.63 -8.99 0.33
C ALA A 20 2.62 -7.91 -0.06
N TRP A 21 3.09 -6.68 -0.26
CA TRP A 21 2.29 -5.55 -0.74
C TRP A 21 1.62 -5.85 -2.09
N CYS A 22 2.40 -6.33 -3.07
CA CYS A 22 1.89 -6.69 -4.40
C CYS A 22 0.84 -7.80 -4.33
N ARG A 23 1.04 -8.81 -3.48
CA ARG A 23 0.09 -9.90 -3.26
C ARG A 23 -1.22 -9.38 -2.64
N HIS A 24 -1.11 -8.58 -1.58
CA HIS A 24 -2.27 -8.03 -0.87
C HIS A 24 -3.10 -7.12 -1.77
N TYR A 25 -2.51 -6.04 -2.26
CA TYR A 25 -3.25 -5.06 -3.06
C TYR A 25 -3.62 -5.58 -4.45
N GLY A 26 -2.81 -6.47 -5.04
CA GLY A 26 -3.14 -7.14 -6.29
C GLY A 26 -4.41 -8.00 -6.17
N ALA A 27 -4.65 -8.63 -5.02
CA ALA A 27 -5.89 -9.36 -4.75
C ALA A 27 -7.11 -8.43 -4.53
N GLN A 28 -6.88 -7.19 -4.09
CA GLN A 28 -7.94 -6.22 -3.79
C GLN A 28 -8.41 -5.41 -5.01
N VAL A 29 -7.48 -4.99 -5.87
CA VAL A 29 -7.74 -4.06 -6.99
C VAL A 29 -7.30 -4.59 -8.37
N GLY A 30 -6.68 -5.76 -8.41
CA GLY A 30 -5.99 -6.29 -9.58
C GLY A 30 -4.58 -5.69 -9.73
N ALA A 31 -3.60 -6.53 -10.07
CA ALA A 31 -2.19 -6.11 -10.16
C ALA A 31 -1.96 -4.94 -11.14
N GLU A 32 -2.72 -4.85 -12.22
CA GLU A 32 -2.63 -3.74 -13.19
C GLU A 32 -3.09 -2.38 -12.63
N SER A 33 -3.81 -2.37 -11.51
CA SER A 33 -4.25 -1.16 -10.80
C SER A 33 -3.31 -0.80 -9.64
N CYS A 34 -2.22 -1.56 -9.46
CA CYS A 34 -1.18 -1.27 -8.49
C CYS A 34 -0.01 -0.53 -9.16
N TYR A 35 0.54 0.44 -8.44
CA TYR A 35 1.64 1.29 -8.90
C TYR A 35 2.73 1.37 -7.83
N VAL A 36 3.97 1.14 -8.24
CA VAL A 36 5.17 1.22 -7.39
C VAL A 36 6.07 2.30 -7.94
N ILE A 37 6.30 3.34 -7.14
CA ILE A 37 7.33 4.35 -7.41
C ILE A 37 8.65 3.82 -6.84
N ASP A 38 9.57 3.42 -7.72
CA ASP A 38 10.89 2.91 -7.33
C ASP A 38 11.87 4.07 -7.17
N HIS A 39 12.22 4.42 -5.93
CA HIS A 39 13.15 5.51 -5.59
C HIS A 39 14.62 5.12 -5.75
N GLY A 40 14.93 4.40 -6.83
CA GLY A 40 16.30 4.05 -7.19
C GLY A 40 16.84 2.79 -6.51
N SER A 41 16.00 1.79 -6.29
CA SER A 41 16.39 0.48 -5.73
C SER A 41 17.54 -0.14 -6.54
N SER A 42 18.46 -0.80 -5.86
CA SER A 42 19.68 -1.39 -6.44
C SER A 42 19.82 -2.89 -6.17
N ASP A 43 18.97 -3.43 -5.31
CA ASP A 43 18.91 -4.84 -4.89
C ASP A 43 18.13 -5.76 -5.86
N GLY A 44 17.42 -5.17 -6.83
CA GLY A 44 16.59 -5.90 -7.79
C GLY A 44 15.18 -6.20 -7.32
N THR A 45 14.75 -5.67 -6.17
CA THR A 45 13.40 -5.84 -5.59
C THR A 45 12.28 -5.54 -6.59
N THR A 46 12.46 -4.56 -7.45
CA THR A 46 11.44 -4.09 -8.40
C THR A 46 11.45 -4.80 -9.76
N ARG A 47 12.29 -5.83 -9.95
CA ARG A 47 12.43 -6.54 -11.25
C ARG A 47 11.28 -7.51 -11.54
N ASN A 48 10.64 -8.06 -10.50
CA ASN A 48 9.69 -9.16 -10.62
C ASN A 48 8.30 -8.83 -10.03
N CYS A 49 7.77 -7.64 -10.33
CA CYS A 49 6.45 -7.23 -9.81
C CYS A 49 5.25 -7.71 -10.68
N GLY A 50 5.48 -8.60 -11.66
CA GLY A 50 4.41 -9.11 -12.51
C GLY A 50 3.72 -8.01 -13.34
N ALA A 51 2.39 -7.91 -13.23
CA ALA A 51 1.58 -6.91 -13.92
C ALA A 51 1.48 -5.55 -13.18
N VAL A 52 2.16 -5.41 -12.03
CA VAL A 52 2.22 -4.14 -11.29
C VAL A 52 3.04 -3.13 -12.07
N ASN A 53 2.53 -1.89 -12.13
CA ASN A 53 3.20 -0.81 -12.83
C ASN A 53 4.35 -0.27 -11.99
N VAL A 54 5.59 -0.39 -12.47
CA VAL A 54 6.77 0.12 -11.78
C VAL A 54 7.28 1.38 -12.48
N ARG A 55 7.32 2.50 -11.75
CA ARG A 55 7.87 3.77 -12.21
C ARG A 55 9.13 4.12 -11.43
N ARG A 56 10.29 3.98 -12.08
CA ARG A 56 11.57 4.33 -11.47
C ARG A 56 11.86 5.83 -11.55
N ILE A 57 12.31 6.41 -10.45
CA ILE A 57 12.80 7.79 -10.34
C ILE A 57 14.27 7.81 -9.85
N PRO A 58 15.03 8.90 -10.09
CA PRO A 58 16.38 9.02 -9.59
C PRO A 58 16.43 8.96 -8.06
N ARG A 59 17.43 8.29 -7.50
CA ARG A 59 17.69 8.33 -6.06
C ARG A 59 18.09 9.74 -5.66
N SER A 60 17.55 10.20 -4.53
CA SER A 60 17.86 11.49 -3.94
C SER A 60 17.93 11.36 -2.42
N PRO A 61 18.58 12.30 -1.71
CA PRO A 61 18.42 12.42 -0.26
C PRO A 61 16.94 12.52 0.13
N GLN A 62 16.63 12.13 1.36
CA GLN A 62 15.30 12.28 1.93
C GLN A 62 14.92 13.76 1.96
N ASP A 63 13.76 14.05 1.39
CA ASP A 63 13.17 15.37 1.26
C ASP A 63 11.66 15.13 1.22
N ASP A 64 11.03 15.21 2.40
CA ASP A 64 9.65 14.78 2.58
C ASP A 64 8.69 15.69 1.84
N GLU A 65 8.99 16.99 1.74
CA GLU A 65 8.16 17.91 0.96
C GLU A 65 8.19 17.60 -0.54
N ARG A 66 9.39 17.35 -1.10
CA ARG A 66 9.50 16.96 -2.51
C ARG A 66 8.85 15.61 -2.76
N ARG A 67 8.99 14.66 -1.82
CA ARG A 67 8.37 13.34 -1.87
C ARG A 67 6.85 13.46 -1.91
N THR A 68 6.26 14.13 -0.94
CA THR A 68 4.82 14.39 -0.84
C THR A 68 4.29 15.06 -2.10
N ARG A 69 4.89 16.18 -2.55
CA ARG A 69 4.48 16.86 -3.79
C ARG A 69 4.55 15.93 -5.02
N SER A 70 5.64 15.19 -5.18
CA SER A 70 5.82 14.30 -6.34
C SER A 70 4.82 13.15 -6.35
N VAL A 71 4.55 12.55 -5.19
CA VAL A 71 3.55 11.49 -5.02
C VAL A 71 2.15 12.05 -5.26
N GLY A 72 1.83 13.21 -4.69
CA GLY A 72 0.55 13.90 -4.89
C GLY A 72 0.24 14.14 -6.36
N HIS A 73 1.18 14.69 -7.13
CA HIS A 73 1.00 14.89 -8.59
C HIS A 73 0.83 13.58 -9.35
N PHE A 74 1.50 12.51 -8.92
CA PHE A 74 1.32 11.20 -9.54
C PHE A 74 -0.08 10.64 -9.26
N CYS A 75 -0.55 10.68 -8.01
CA CYS A 75 -1.90 10.29 -7.64
C CYS A 75 -2.97 11.13 -8.37
N GLU A 76 -2.77 12.45 -8.46
CA GLU A 76 -3.65 13.35 -9.22
C GLU A 76 -3.75 12.91 -10.69
N SER A 77 -2.63 12.54 -11.33
CA SER A 77 -2.65 12.04 -12.70
C SER A 77 -3.42 10.72 -12.86
N LEU A 78 -3.44 9.86 -11.83
CA LEU A 78 -4.20 8.61 -11.85
C LEU A 78 -5.70 8.86 -11.71
N LEU A 79 -6.14 9.93 -11.05
CA LEU A 79 -7.55 10.28 -10.92
C LEU A 79 -8.23 10.58 -12.27
N GLU A 80 -7.49 10.79 -13.35
CA GLU A 80 -8.05 10.86 -14.71
C GLU A 80 -8.59 9.50 -15.20
N TRP A 81 -8.04 8.39 -14.69
CA TRP A 81 -8.34 7.03 -15.10
C TRP A 81 -9.05 6.21 -14.02
N TYR A 82 -8.97 6.65 -12.77
CA TYR A 82 -9.54 6.00 -11.59
C TYR A 82 -10.48 6.93 -10.83
N GLU A 83 -11.55 6.39 -10.24
CA GLU A 83 -12.47 7.15 -9.38
C GLU A 83 -11.83 7.51 -8.03
N SER A 84 -10.92 6.66 -7.54
CA SER A 84 -10.20 6.87 -6.28
C SER A 84 -8.78 6.30 -6.33
N VAL A 85 -7.88 6.87 -5.53
CA VAL A 85 -6.49 6.45 -5.41
C VAL A 85 -6.12 6.35 -3.94
N ILE A 86 -5.52 5.24 -3.54
CA ILE A 86 -4.88 5.06 -2.24
C ILE A 86 -3.38 5.26 -2.41
N TYR A 87 -2.79 6.13 -1.59
CA TYR A 87 -1.36 6.13 -1.36
C TYR A 87 -1.09 5.56 0.03
N VAL A 88 -0.13 4.63 0.12
CA VAL A 88 0.19 3.88 1.33
C VAL A 88 1.67 3.46 1.29
N ASP A 89 2.33 3.47 2.45
CA ASP A 89 3.70 2.98 2.53
C ASP A 89 3.74 1.44 2.35
N VAL A 90 4.91 0.87 2.04
CA VAL A 90 5.01 -0.53 1.61
C VAL A 90 4.75 -1.54 2.74
N ASP A 91 4.95 -1.09 3.99
CA ASP A 91 4.72 -1.82 5.24
C ASP A 91 3.31 -1.61 5.80
N GLU A 92 2.50 -0.73 5.21
CA GLU A 92 1.14 -0.45 5.62
C GLU A 92 0.13 -1.27 4.79
N PHE A 93 -0.75 -2.01 5.48
CA PHE A 93 -1.76 -2.88 4.85
C PHE A 93 -3.17 -2.47 5.24
N LEU A 94 -3.87 -1.84 4.31
CA LEU A 94 -5.27 -1.44 4.51
C LEU A 94 -6.23 -2.61 4.27
N LEU A 95 -7.26 -2.66 5.12
CA LEU A 95 -8.36 -3.59 5.03
C LEU A 95 -9.66 -2.79 5.11
N ALA A 96 -10.59 -3.06 4.20
CA ALA A 96 -11.97 -2.67 4.44
C ALA A 96 -12.53 -3.55 5.56
N ASP A 97 -13.47 -3.05 6.36
CA ASP A 97 -14.13 -3.86 7.39
C ASP A 97 -14.73 -5.11 6.73
N PRO A 98 -14.20 -6.32 7.01
CA PRO A 98 -14.61 -7.53 6.31
C PRO A 98 -16.04 -7.94 6.64
N ALA A 99 -16.64 -7.40 7.70
CA ALA A 99 -18.06 -7.58 8.01
C ALA A 99 -18.98 -6.73 7.11
N LEU A 100 -18.45 -5.67 6.49
CA LEU A 100 -19.21 -4.72 5.68
C LEU A 100 -18.85 -4.79 4.18
N PHE A 101 -17.58 -4.99 3.85
CA PHE A 101 -17.08 -4.96 2.48
C PHE A 101 -16.08 -6.10 2.25
N PRO A 102 -16.23 -6.87 1.15
CA PRO A 102 -15.32 -7.97 0.87
C PRO A 102 -13.98 -7.52 0.26
N SER A 103 -13.86 -6.25 -0.16
CA SER A 103 -12.62 -5.69 -0.69
C SER A 103 -12.53 -4.17 -0.54
N LEU A 104 -11.33 -3.63 -0.68
CA LEU A 104 -11.10 -2.17 -0.78
C LEU A 104 -11.81 -1.56 -1.99
N THR A 105 -11.95 -2.31 -3.09
CA THR A 105 -12.67 -1.84 -4.28
C THR A 105 -14.15 -1.61 -3.99
N GLU A 106 -14.81 -2.56 -3.34
CA GLU A 106 -16.22 -2.44 -2.93
C GLU A 106 -16.43 -1.30 -1.94
N PHE A 107 -15.51 -1.14 -0.98
CA PHE A 107 -15.51 -0.01 -0.06
C PHE A 107 -15.39 1.34 -0.78
N ALA A 108 -14.47 1.44 -1.76
CA ALA A 108 -14.27 2.66 -2.54
C ALA A 108 -15.51 2.99 -3.39
N CYS A 109 -16.15 2.00 -4.00
CA CYS A 109 -17.39 2.20 -4.76
C CYS A 109 -18.57 2.66 -3.90
N ALA A 110 -18.63 2.22 -2.63
CA ALA A 110 -19.69 2.60 -1.70
C ALA A 110 -19.46 3.98 -1.05
N THR A 111 -18.25 4.52 -1.12
CA THR A 111 -17.90 5.77 -0.44
C THR A 111 -18.05 6.97 -1.38
N GLN A 112 -18.59 8.08 -0.85
CA GLN A 112 -18.71 9.35 -1.57
C GLN A 112 -17.89 10.49 -0.93
N ALA A 113 -17.16 10.19 0.16
CA ALA A 113 -16.33 11.19 0.82
C ALA A 113 -15.12 11.55 -0.07
N PRO A 114 -14.76 12.84 -0.19
CA PRO A 114 -13.61 13.25 -0.99
C PRO A 114 -12.27 12.81 -0.39
N VAL A 115 -12.24 12.57 0.93
CA VAL A 115 -11.08 12.09 1.68
C VAL A 115 -11.56 11.13 2.76
N ILE A 116 -10.81 10.04 2.95
CA ILE A 116 -11.06 9.01 3.96
C ILE A 116 -9.76 8.79 4.72
N THR A 117 -9.84 8.68 6.04
CA THR A 117 -8.71 8.29 6.88
C THR A 117 -8.93 6.89 7.42
N ALA A 118 -7.86 6.10 7.52
CA ALA A 118 -7.90 4.78 8.14
C ALA A 118 -7.63 4.86 9.65
N THR A 119 -8.14 3.89 10.40
CA THR A 119 -7.68 3.64 11.78
C THR A 119 -6.45 2.75 11.71
N GLY A 120 -5.30 3.26 12.15
CA GLY A 120 -4.04 2.52 12.16
C GLY A 120 -3.90 1.63 13.38
N PHE A 121 -3.36 0.44 13.18
CA PHE A 121 -2.99 -0.50 14.25
C PHE A 121 -1.59 -1.02 14.00
N ASP A 122 -0.70 -0.85 14.98
CA ASP A 122 0.61 -1.49 14.94
C ASP A 122 0.48 -2.97 15.31
N VAL A 123 1.11 -3.83 14.50
CA VAL A 123 1.17 -5.26 14.75
C VAL A 123 2.62 -5.60 15.13
N VAL A 124 2.81 -6.05 16.37
CA VAL A 124 4.13 -6.36 16.92
C VAL A 124 4.28 -7.87 17.08
N HIS A 125 5.32 -8.43 16.49
CA HIS A 125 5.69 -9.84 16.62
C HIS A 125 6.26 -10.11 18.03
N VAL A 126 5.61 -11.00 18.79
CA VAL A 126 6.10 -11.46 20.10
C VAL A 126 7.13 -12.58 19.92
N LEU A 127 8.40 -12.21 19.74
CA LEU A 127 9.52 -13.12 19.40
C LEU A 127 9.67 -14.35 20.31
N GLU A 128 9.23 -14.28 21.57
CA GLU A 128 9.33 -15.37 22.54
C GLU A 128 8.17 -16.39 22.43
N GLN A 129 7.08 -16.02 21.77
CA GLN A 129 5.82 -16.78 21.74
C GLN A 129 5.43 -17.20 20.31
N GLU A 130 5.93 -16.53 19.30
CA GLU A 130 5.56 -16.71 17.90
C GLU A 130 6.71 -17.32 17.08
N GLU A 131 6.37 -18.05 16.02
CA GLU A 131 7.37 -18.53 15.05
C GLU A 131 7.94 -17.37 14.23
N ALA A 132 9.13 -17.57 13.65
CA ALA A 132 9.74 -16.59 12.77
C ALA A 132 8.77 -16.14 11.66
N PHE A 133 8.64 -14.81 11.50
CA PHE A 133 7.66 -14.25 10.58
C PHE A 133 8.01 -14.55 9.13
N ASP A 134 7.05 -15.14 8.42
CA ASP A 134 7.18 -15.53 7.01
C ASP A 134 6.38 -14.58 6.12
N TYR A 135 7.07 -13.61 5.52
CA TYR A 135 6.50 -12.62 4.60
C TYR A 135 5.86 -13.23 3.33
N SER A 136 6.08 -14.52 3.07
CA SER A 136 5.44 -15.23 1.95
C SER A 136 4.01 -15.69 2.28
N ARG A 137 3.64 -15.78 3.55
CA ARG A 137 2.30 -16.20 4.00
C ARG A 137 1.32 -15.03 3.97
N LEU A 138 0.03 -15.37 4.01
CA LEU A 138 -0.99 -14.36 4.27
C LEU A 138 -0.81 -13.86 5.71
N ILE A 139 -0.85 -12.54 5.88
CA ILE A 139 -0.86 -11.93 7.21
C ILE A 139 -2.26 -12.21 7.78
N SER A 140 -2.36 -13.20 8.66
CA SER A 140 -3.60 -13.58 9.32
C SER A 140 -3.51 -13.32 10.81
N PHE A 141 -4.54 -12.67 11.35
CA PHE A 141 -4.63 -12.30 12.75
C PHE A 141 -5.33 -13.41 13.54
N SER A 142 -4.56 -14.39 14.05
CA SER A 142 -5.11 -15.52 14.83
C SER A 142 -4.75 -15.49 16.33
N GLU A 143 -3.84 -14.61 16.75
CA GLU A 143 -3.29 -14.51 18.12
C GLU A 143 -3.46 -13.06 18.66
N PRO A 144 -3.43 -12.82 19.98
CA PRO A 144 -3.80 -11.51 20.55
C PRO A 144 -2.77 -10.43 20.20
N ILE A 145 -3.15 -9.57 19.26
CA ILE A 145 -2.35 -8.41 18.83
C ILE A 145 -2.34 -7.36 19.93
N CYS A 146 -1.15 -6.89 20.29
CA CYS A 146 -1.01 -5.63 21.01
C CYS A 146 -1.22 -4.47 20.02
N ALA A 147 -2.47 -4.07 19.84
CA ALA A 147 -2.86 -3.03 18.91
C ALA A 147 -2.72 -1.66 19.56
N PHE A 148 -1.81 -0.83 19.06
CA PHE A 148 -1.73 0.59 19.42
C PHE A 148 -2.41 1.43 18.33
N PRO A 149 -3.42 2.25 18.66
CA PRO A 149 -4.04 3.12 17.69
C PRO A 149 -3.08 4.27 17.35
N ALA A 150 -2.68 4.37 16.09
CA ALA A 150 -1.97 5.52 15.55
C ALA A 150 -2.90 6.29 14.59
N PRO A 151 -2.98 7.63 14.68
CA PRO A 151 -3.62 8.42 13.62
C PRO A 151 -2.74 8.32 12.36
N CYS A 152 -3.06 7.39 11.47
CA CYS A 152 -2.42 7.30 10.16
C CYS A 152 -2.94 8.42 9.26
N VAL A 153 -2.11 9.44 9.07
CA VAL A 153 -2.26 10.42 7.99
C VAL A 153 -0.94 10.43 7.27
N ASN A 154 -0.83 9.72 6.15
CA ASN A 154 0.21 10.04 5.19
C ASN A 154 -0.22 11.32 4.48
N PRO A 155 0.42 12.47 4.75
CA PRO A 155 0.07 13.69 4.05
C PRO A 155 0.41 13.47 2.57
N CYS A 156 -0.63 13.37 1.76
CA CYS A 156 -0.55 13.53 0.31
C CYS A 156 -0.25 15.00 -0.04
#